data_AF-A0A9X1YMG9-F1
#
_entry.id   AF-A0A9X1YMG9-F1
#
_cell.length_a   1.000
_cell.length_b   1.000
_cell.length_c   1.000
_cell.angle_alpha   90.00
_cell.angle_beta   90.00
_cell.angle_gamma   90.00
#
_symmetry.space_group_name_H-M   'P 1'
#
loop_
_entity.id
_entity.type
_entity.pdbx_description
1 polymer ?
#
loop_
_entity_poly.entity_id
_entity_poly.type
_entity_poly.pdbx_seq_one_letter_code
_entity_poly.pdbx_strand_id
1 'polypeptide(L)'
;MADSNDTAPRHGLGAQLWGAVKDALIDEDPVAAARRAKLQGTRTPADKPAAPDAAPAAMSPMAQALMAQVLSKATAYTALTDKLAPLEAIVLDERTRYQAAYALIKSSRSVEQVVQAIAMQHVPALEAEAARFGAQLEDKERQEIGARSQELQTLTTHIEAAAQQVATLRADTAARIQQIEAAVARDRERQAQLTQEIDGKRHELAGVQRQFDAAAKSVAQALDAAKATVLRHLG
;
A
#
# COMPACT_ATOMS: atom_id res chain seq x y z
N MET A 1 34.39 -45.25 6.47
CA MET A 1 33.34 -44.59 7.27
C MET A 1 32.74 -43.53 6.38
N ALA A 2 31.57 -43.79 5.82
CA ALA A 2 30.84 -42.87 4.95
C ALA A 2 29.54 -42.53 5.69
N ASP A 3 29.44 -41.29 6.17
CA ASP A 3 28.20 -40.73 6.69
C ASP A 3 27.50 -40.01 5.55
N SER A 4 26.46 -40.64 5.02
CA SER A 4 25.46 -40.02 4.15
C SER A 4 24.34 -39.50 5.04
N ASN A 5 24.38 -38.21 5.37
CA ASN A 5 23.27 -37.54 6.05
C ASN A 5 22.40 -36.87 4.98
N ASP A 6 21.49 -37.65 4.40
CA ASP A 6 20.52 -37.20 3.40
C ASP A 6 19.33 -36.55 4.12
N THR A 7 19.44 -35.25 4.37
CA THR A 7 18.33 -34.41 4.84
C THR A 7 17.36 -34.15 3.69
N ALA A 8 16.42 -35.06 3.49
CA ALA A 8 15.25 -34.81 2.64
C ALA A 8 14.43 -33.63 3.20
N PRO A 9 14.02 -32.66 2.37
CA PRO A 9 13.25 -31.51 2.82
C PRO A 9 11.85 -31.97 3.22
N ARG A 10 11.51 -31.83 4.50
CA ARG A 10 10.12 -31.89 4.99
C ARG A 10 9.36 -30.69 4.44
N HIS A 11 8.95 -30.75 3.17
CA HIS A 11 7.95 -29.84 2.62
C HIS A 11 6.69 -29.95 3.50
N GLY A 12 6.45 -28.88 4.25
CA GLY A 12 5.76 -28.92 5.53
C GLY A 12 4.24 -29.00 5.41
N LEU A 13 3.65 -29.93 6.16
CA LEU A 13 2.22 -30.07 6.45
C LEU A 13 1.54 -28.76 6.86
N GLY A 14 2.27 -27.84 7.50
CA GLY A 14 1.79 -26.48 7.75
C GLY A 14 1.40 -25.75 6.46
N ALA A 15 2.13 -25.92 5.37
CA ALA A 15 1.81 -25.34 4.06
C ALA A 15 0.53 -25.92 3.44
N GLN A 16 0.19 -27.19 3.72
CA GLN A 16 -1.04 -27.81 3.22
C GLN A 16 -2.28 -27.31 3.98
N LEU A 17 -2.19 -27.22 5.31
CA LEU A 17 -3.26 -26.62 6.13
C LEU A 17 -3.43 -25.13 5.81
N TRP A 18 -2.33 -24.41 5.60
CA TRP A 18 -2.36 -23.02 5.14
C TRP A 18 -2.91 -22.84 3.73
N GLY A 19 -2.66 -23.79 2.82
CA GLY A 19 -3.29 -23.81 1.50
C GLY A 19 -4.81 -23.91 1.62
N ALA A 20 -5.32 -24.86 2.41
CA ALA A 20 -6.75 -25.04 2.64
C ALA A 20 -7.42 -23.82 3.32
N VAL A 21 -6.72 -23.14 4.23
CA VAL A 21 -7.21 -21.89 4.86
C VAL A 21 -7.26 -20.76 3.84
N LYS A 22 -6.26 -20.63 2.97
CA LYS A 22 -6.27 -19.62 1.90
C LYS A 22 -7.38 -19.90 0.89
N ASP A 23 -7.55 -21.14 0.47
CA ASP A 23 -8.61 -21.53 -0.46
C ASP A 23 -9.99 -21.25 0.16
N ALA A 24 -10.19 -21.54 1.45
CA ALA A 24 -11.42 -21.22 2.18
C ALA A 24 -11.64 -19.72 2.44
N LEU A 25 -10.60 -18.88 2.46
CA LEU A 25 -10.71 -17.42 2.55
C LEU A 25 -10.95 -16.75 1.18
N ILE A 26 -10.55 -17.42 0.09
CA ILE A 26 -10.70 -16.94 -1.29
C ILE A 26 -12.08 -17.32 -1.85
N ASP A 27 -12.65 -18.44 -1.41
CA ASP A 27 -14.07 -18.72 -1.63
C ASP A 27 -14.89 -17.61 -0.97
N GLU A 28 -15.44 -16.74 -1.82
CA GLU A 28 -16.19 -15.54 -1.43
C GLU A 28 -17.18 -15.88 -0.32
N ASP A 29 -16.97 -15.27 0.85
CA ASP A 29 -17.97 -15.22 1.91
C ASP A 29 -19.27 -14.69 1.26
N PRO A 30 -20.33 -15.52 1.13
CA PRO A 30 -21.59 -15.10 0.50
C PRO A 30 -22.20 -13.92 1.28
N VAL A 31 -21.79 -13.71 2.53
CA VAL A 31 -22.15 -12.55 3.35
C VAL A 31 -21.38 -11.30 2.91
N ALA A 32 -20.11 -11.39 2.50
CA ALA A 32 -19.34 -10.27 1.95
C ALA A 32 -19.83 -9.86 0.55
N ALA A 33 -20.18 -10.83 -0.31
CA ALA A 33 -20.83 -10.59 -1.59
C ALA A 33 -22.24 -9.96 -1.41
N ALA A 34 -23.03 -10.46 -0.46
CA ALA A 34 -24.35 -9.89 -0.12
C ALA A 34 -24.26 -8.50 0.50
N ARG A 35 -23.19 -8.18 1.24
CA ARG A 35 -22.94 -6.82 1.78
C ARG A 35 -22.56 -5.83 0.68
N ARG A 36 -21.76 -6.24 -0.32
CA ARG A 36 -21.49 -5.42 -1.52
C ARG A 36 -22.74 -5.18 -2.36
N ALA A 37 -23.58 -6.19 -2.54
CA ALA A 37 -24.86 -6.05 -3.23
C ALA A 37 -25.84 -5.10 -2.48
N LYS A 38 -25.89 -5.16 -1.14
CA LYS A 38 -26.70 -4.25 -0.31
C LYS A 38 -26.24 -2.79 -0.32
N LEU A 39 -24.98 -2.51 -0.66
CA LEU A 39 -24.44 -1.15 -0.73
C LEU A 39 -24.70 -0.46 -2.08
N GLN A 40 -25.19 -1.18 -3.10
CA GLN A 40 -25.40 -0.64 -4.45
C GLN A 40 -26.86 -0.53 -4.92
N GLY A 41 -27.87 -0.85 -4.11
CA GLY A 41 -29.26 -0.77 -4.58
C GLY A 41 -30.32 -0.73 -3.50
N THR A 42 -30.98 0.43 -3.38
CA THR A 42 -32.40 0.67 -3.04
C THR A 42 -33.12 -0.14 -1.93
N ARG A 43 -33.64 0.62 -0.96
CA ARG A 43 -34.61 0.26 0.10
C ARG A 43 -35.81 -0.58 -0.38
N THR A 44 -36.09 -1.70 0.32
CA THR A 44 -37.42 -2.08 0.89
C THR A 44 -37.27 -3.25 1.89
N PRO A 45 -38.18 -3.41 2.88
CA PRO A 45 -38.00 -4.33 4.01
C PRO A 45 -38.69 -5.68 3.85
N ALA A 46 -38.17 -6.64 4.63
CA ALA A 46 -38.78 -7.89 5.11
C ALA A 46 -39.25 -8.93 4.08
N ASP A 47 -38.47 -10.00 3.95
CA ASP A 47 -39.03 -11.33 4.17
C ASP A 47 -37.92 -12.30 4.62
N LYS A 48 -38.23 -13.17 5.57
CA LYS A 48 -37.31 -14.17 6.13
C LYS A 48 -37.69 -15.53 5.53
N PRO A 49 -36.94 -16.07 4.55
CA PRO A 49 -37.11 -17.46 4.19
C PRO A 49 -36.47 -18.31 5.28
N ALA A 50 -37.27 -19.19 5.89
CA ALA A 50 -36.77 -20.32 6.64
C ALA A 50 -35.86 -21.16 5.72
N ALA A 51 -34.63 -21.42 6.14
CA ALA A 51 -33.76 -22.34 5.43
C ALA A 51 -34.37 -23.76 5.50
N PRO A 52 -34.54 -24.46 4.36
CA PRO A 52 -34.87 -25.87 4.37
C PRO A 52 -33.69 -26.67 4.95
N ASP A 53 -34.00 -27.79 5.61
CA ASP A 53 -33.04 -28.76 6.15
C ASP A 53 -31.88 -29.00 5.18
N ALA A 54 -30.72 -28.44 5.52
CA ALA A 54 -29.51 -28.66 4.76
C ALA A 54 -29.03 -30.09 5.04
N ALA A 55 -28.87 -30.87 3.97
CA ALA A 55 -28.07 -32.09 3.98
C ALA A 55 -26.72 -31.81 4.68
N PRO A 56 -26.16 -32.78 5.43
CA PRO A 56 -24.90 -32.59 6.14
C PRO A 56 -23.84 -32.06 5.16
N ALA A 57 -23.31 -30.88 5.48
CA ALA A 57 -22.31 -30.23 4.65
C ALA A 57 -21.13 -31.18 4.45
N ALA A 58 -20.69 -31.35 3.19
CA ALA A 58 -19.48 -32.09 2.88
C ALA A 58 -18.32 -31.56 3.73
N MET A 59 -17.50 -32.46 4.31
CA MET A 59 -16.34 -32.05 5.11
C MET A 59 -15.49 -31.04 4.35
N SER A 60 -15.14 -29.93 4.99
CA SER A 60 -14.28 -28.93 4.38
C SER A 60 -12.92 -29.53 4.01
N PRO A 61 -12.22 -28.99 2.99
CA PRO A 61 -10.88 -29.45 2.63
C PRO A 61 -9.91 -29.47 3.81
N MET A 62 -10.02 -28.50 4.73
CA MET A 62 -9.24 -28.45 5.96
C MET A 62 -9.59 -29.60 6.91
N ALA A 63 -10.88 -29.90 7.08
CA ALA A 63 -11.31 -31.04 7.90
C ALA A 63 -10.84 -32.38 7.30
N GLN A 64 -10.84 -32.51 5.96
CA GLN A 64 -10.30 -33.68 5.27
C GLN A 64 -8.79 -33.84 5.48
N ALA A 65 -8.02 -32.75 5.33
CA ALA A 65 -6.58 -32.76 5.58
C ALA A 65 -6.23 -33.09 7.04
N LEU A 66 -6.98 -32.51 7.99
CA LEU A 66 -6.82 -32.78 9.41
C LEU A 66 -7.17 -34.23 9.75
N MET A 67 -8.26 -34.76 9.18
CA MET A 67 -8.66 -36.15 9.37
C MET A 67 -7.63 -37.11 8.77
N ALA A 68 -7.11 -36.86 7.57
CA ALA A 68 -6.04 -37.64 6.97
C ALA A 68 -4.77 -37.64 7.84
N GLN A 69 -4.42 -36.50 8.42
CA GLN A 69 -3.27 -36.36 9.31
C GLN A 69 -3.46 -37.12 10.64
N VAL A 70 -4.63 -36.98 11.28
CA VAL A 70 -4.96 -37.68 12.54
C VAL A 70 -5.04 -39.19 12.35
N LEU A 71 -5.49 -39.65 11.18
CA LEU A 71 -5.61 -41.07 10.82
C LEU A 71 -4.37 -41.63 10.12
N SER A 72 -3.28 -40.85 9.98
CA SER A 72 -2.06 -41.30 9.29
C SER A 72 -1.36 -42.49 9.96
N LYS A 73 -1.63 -42.75 11.24
CA LYS A 73 -1.07 -43.87 11.99
C LYS A 73 -1.97 -45.10 11.89
N ALA A 74 -1.35 -46.26 11.63
CA ALA A 74 -2.03 -47.55 11.69
C ALA A 74 -2.33 -47.93 13.16
N THR A 75 -3.62 -47.99 13.51
CA THR A 75 -4.15 -48.27 14.85
C THR A 75 -5.32 -49.26 14.75
N ALA A 76 -5.85 -49.71 15.88
CA ALA A 76 -7.08 -50.51 15.89
C ALA A 76 -8.28 -49.74 15.31
N TYR A 77 -8.30 -48.42 15.49
CA TYR A 77 -9.35 -47.56 14.94
C TYR A 77 -9.22 -47.42 13.42
N THR A 78 -8.02 -47.13 12.88
CA THR A 78 -7.86 -47.02 11.42
C THR A 78 -8.12 -48.33 10.70
N ALA A 79 -7.77 -49.47 11.30
CA ALA A 79 -8.17 -50.78 10.79
C ALA A 79 -9.70 -50.98 10.74
N LEU A 80 -10.46 -50.40 11.67
CA LEU A 80 -11.92 -50.40 11.62
C LEU A 80 -12.44 -49.48 10.51
N THR A 81 -11.91 -48.25 10.40
CA THR A 81 -12.32 -47.28 9.37
C THR A 81 -12.02 -47.78 7.96
N ASP A 82 -10.90 -48.45 7.74
CA ASP A 82 -10.53 -49.08 6.47
C ASP A 82 -11.56 -50.15 6.03
N LYS A 83 -12.17 -50.86 6.99
CA LYS A 83 -13.22 -51.85 6.72
C LYS A 83 -14.61 -51.23 6.61
N LEU A 84 -14.84 -50.07 7.22
CA LEU A 84 -16.09 -49.32 7.10
C LEU A 84 -16.28 -48.73 5.71
N ALA A 85 -15.22 -48.14 5.13
CA ALA A 85 -15.28 -47.42 3.85
C ALA A 85 -15.97 -48.22 2.70
N PRO A 86 -15.59 -49.47 2.39
CA PRO A 86 -16.26 -50.24 1.33
C PRO A 86 -17.70 -50.66 1.68
N LEU A 87 -18.07 -50.69 2.96
CA LEU A 87 -19.39 -51.09 3.42
C LEU A 87 -20.41 -49.94 3.37
N GLU A 88 -19.96 -48.68 3.25
CA GLU A 88 -20.87 -47.52 3.17
C GLU A 88 -21.78 -47.55 1.94
N ALA A 89 -21.29 -48.09 0.82
CA ALA A 89 -22.05 -48.22 -0.41
C ALA A 89 -23.02 -49.43 -0.42
N ILE A 90 -22.84 -50.38 0.50
CA ILE A 90 -23.53 -51.69 0.48
C ILE A 90 -24.55 -51.79 1.63
N VAL A 91 -24.18 -51.31 2.82
CA VAL A 91 -24.99 -51.41 4.04
C VAL A 91 -25.43 -50.00 4.44
N LEU A 92 -26.68 -49.66 4.11
CA LEU A 92 -27.28 -48.36 4.43
C LEU A 92 -27.43 -48.14 5.94
N ASP A 93 -27.73 -49.19 6.71
CA ASP A 93 -27.85 -49.11 8.17
C ASP A 93 -26.48 -49.02 8.86
N GLU A 94 -26.26 -47.93 9.60
CA GLU A 94 -25.01 -47.62 10.26
C GLU A 94 -24.61 -48.69 11.28
N ARG A 95 -25.55 -49.11 12.14
CA ARG A 95 -25.28 -50.11 13.19
C ARG A 95 -24.80 -51.42 12.58
N THR A 96 -25.49 -51.91 11.56
CA THR A 96 -25.12 -53.15 10.85
C THR A 96 -23.76 -53.00 10.16
N ARG A 97 -23.47 -51.82 9.60
CA ARG A 97 -22.17 -51.52 8.97
C ARG A 97 -21.00 -51.61 9.95
N TYR A 98 -21.13 -51.00 11.12
CA TYR A 98 -20.12 -51.06 12.18
C TYR A 98 -19.94 -52.48 12.72
N GLN A 99 -21.02 -53.24 12.90
CA GLN A 99 -20.94 -54.65 13.32
C GLN A 99 -20.24 -55.51 12.27
N ALA A 100 -20.52 -55.30 10.99
CA ALA A 100 -19.87 -56.01 9.89
C ALA A 100 -18.38 -55.64 9.78
N ALA A 101 -18.03 -54.36 9.85
CA ALA A 101 -16.64 -53.91 9.85
C ALA A 101 -15.86 -54.47 11.05
N TYR A 102 -16.46 -54.47 12.24
CA TYR A 102 -15.84 -55.05 13.43
C TYR A 102 -15.66 -56.57 13.30
N ALA A 103 -16.64 -57.29 12.73
CA ALA A 103 -16.54 -58.73 12.49
C ALA A 103 -15.35 -59.12 11.60
N LEU A 104 -14.88 -58.20 10.73
CA LEU A 104 -13.71 -58.39 9.88
C LEU A 104 -12.37 -58.21 10.63
N ILE A 105 -12.36 -57.44 11.73
CA ILE A 105 -11.12 -57.14 12.49
C ILE A 105 -11.05 -57.85 13.85
N LYS A 106 -12.16 -58.40 14.36
CA LYS A 106 -12.28 -59.00 15.71
C LYS A 106 -11.30 -60.13 16.01
N SER A 107 -10.72 -60.77 14.99
CA SER A 107 -9.71 -61.82 15.15
C SER A 107 -8.36 -61.29 15.63
N SER A 108 -8.10 -59.99 15.46
CA SER A 108 -6.83 -59.34 15.83
C SER A 108 -7.01 -58.14 16.75
N ARG A 109 -8.22 -57.58 16.86
CA ARG A 109 -8.52 -56.36 17.62
C ARG A 109 -9.77 -56.49 18.48
N SER A 110 -9.69 -56.06 19.74
CA SER A 110 -10.88 -55.96 20.62
C SER A 110 -11.57 -54.59 20.49
N VAL A 111 -12.83 -54.50 20.94
CA VAL A 111 -13.55 -53.21 20.98
C VAL A 111 -12.84 -52.21 21.90
N GLU A 112 -12.32 -52.68 23.03
CA GLU A 112 -11.54 -51.86 23.97
C GLU A 112 -10.29 -51.29 23.30
N GLN A 113 -9.60 -52.07 22.46
CA GLN A 113 -8.44 -51.59 21.72
C GLN A 113 -8.80 -50.51 20.69
N VAL A 114 -9.98 -50.60 20.05
CA VAL A 114 -10.47 -49.56 19.14
C VAL A 114 -10.77 -48.28 19.91
N VAL A 115 -11.53 -48.37 21.00
CA VAL A 115 -11.88 -47.22 21.85
C VAL A 115 -10.61 -46.58 22.45
N GLN A 116 -9.66 -47.39 22.90
CA GLN A 116 -8.41 -46.93 23.45
C GLN A 116 -7.51 -46.28 22.38
N ALA A 117 -7.51 -46.77 21.14
CA ALA A 117 -6.82 -46.12 20.03
C ALA A 117 -7.42 -44.73 19.73
N ILE A 118 -8.75 -44.57 19.78
CA ILE A 118 -9.39 -43.26 19.65
C ILE A 118 -8.94 -42.33 20.78
N ALA A 119 -9.13 -42.76 22.04
CA ALA A 119 -8.93 -41.92 23.21
C ALA A 119 -7.46 -41.58 23.47
N MET A 120 -6.53 -42.52 23.25
CA MET A 120 -5.12 -42.36 23.62
C MET A 120 -4.22 -41.97 22.45
N GLN A 121 -4.69 -42.05 21.20
CA GLN A 121 -3.84 -41.80 20.04
C GLN A 121 -4.44 -40.75 19.10
N HIS A 122 -5.71 -40.90 18.69
CA HIS A 122 -6.29 -39.99 17.71
C HIS A 122 -6.77 -38.66 18.31
N VAL A 123 -7.42 -38.67 19.48
CA VAL A 123 -7.82 -37.43 20.16
C VAL A 123 -6.60 -36.57 20.54
N PRO A 124 -5.55 -37.10 21.19
CA PRO A 124 -4.36 -36.31 21.48
C PRO A 124 -3.60 -35.84 20.22
N ALA A 125 -3.64 -36.61 19.13
CA ALA A 125 -3.05 -36.19 17.86
C ALA A 125 -3.81 -35.01 17.24
N LEU A 126 -5.15 -35.02 17.31
CA LEU A 126 -5.99 -33.90 16.88
C LEU A 126 -5.71 -32.64 17.70
N GLU A 127 -5.65 -32.76 19.02
CA GLU A 127 -5.31 -31.66 19.93
C GLU A 127 -3.92 -31.09 19.65
N ALA A 128 -2.94 -31.96 19.39
CA ALA A 128 -1.59 -31.54 19.04
C ALA A 128 -1.52 -30.77 17.72
N GLU A 129 -2.27 -31.21 16.69
CA GLU A 129 -2.31 -30.47 15.42
C GLU A 129 -3.09 -29.15 15.53
N ALA A 130 -4.17 -29.11 16.33
CA ALA A 130 -4.87 -27.87 16.62
C ALA A 130 -3.95 -26.85 17.33
N ALA A 131 -3.17 -27.28 18.31
CA ALA A 131 -2.21 -26.43 19.01
C ALA A 131 -1.09 -25.94 18.08
N ARG A 132 -0.55 -26.80 17.21
CA ARG A 132 0.46 -26.42 16.21
C ARG A 132 -0.08 -25.40 15.21
N PHE A 133 -1.30 -25.61 14.74
CA PHE A 133 -1.94 -24.67 13.82
C PHE A 133 -2.17 -23.31 14.48
N GLY A 134 -2.64 -23.29 15.74
CA GLY A 134 -2.76 -22.06 16.52
C GLY A 134 -1.44 -21.29 16.64
N ALA A 135 -0.35 -21.98 17.00
CA ALA A 135 0.97 -21.36 17.07
C ALA A 135 1.45 -20.81 15.71
N GLN A 136 1.23 -21.56 14.62
CA GLN A 136 1.58 -21.11 13.27
C GLN A 136 0.76 -19.90 12.84
N LEU A 137 -0.52 -19.83 13.24
CA LEU A 137 -1.39 -18.68 12.98
C LEU A 137 -0.89 -17.44 13.71
N GLU A 138 -0.56 -17.55 15.00
CA GLU A 138 -0.01 -16.45 15.78
C GLU A 138 1.33 -15.94 15.22
N ASP A 139 2.23 -16.85 14.84
CA ASP A 139 3.51 -16.49 14.23
C ASP A 139 3.33 -15.77 12.89
N LYS A 140 2.41 -16.27 12.05
CA LYS A 140 2.04 -15.66 10.77
C LYS A 140 1.41 -14.29 10.95
N GLU A 141 0.50 -14.16 11.89
CA GLU A 141 -0.15 -12.90 12.22
C GLU A 141 0.89 -11.87 12.69
N ARG A 142 1.76 -12.26 13.61
CA ARG A 142 2.86 -11.40 14.09
C ARG A 142 3.80 -10.98 12.95
N GLN A 143 4.16 -11.90 12.05
CA GLN A 143 5.05 -11.59 10.93
C GLN A 143 4.38 -10.68 9.90
N GLU A 144 3.21 -11.06 9.39
CA GLU A 144 2.57 -10.36 8.27
C GLU A 144 1.93 -9.04 8.75
N ILE A 145 1.21 -9.05 9.87
CA ILE A 145 0.60 -7.82 10.40
C ILE A 145 1.67 -6.94 11.03
N GLY A 146 2.62 -7.51 11.79
CA GLY A 146 3.70 -6.75 12.40
C GLY A 146 4.58 -6.05 11.37
N ALA A 147 5.01 -6.75 10.32
CA ALA A 147 5.81 -6.15 9.26
C ALA A 147 5.05 -5.05 8.51
N ARG A 148 3.78 -5.29 8.15
CA ARG A 148 2.94 -4.28 7.49
C ARG A 148 2.67 -3.07 8.39
N SER A 149 2.49 -3.28 9.68
CA SER A 149 2.33 -2.19 10.65
C SER A 149 3.58 -1.34 10.76
N GLN A 150 4.77 -1.95 10.73
CA GLN A 150 6.04 -1.22 10.73
C GLN A 150 6.21 -0.43 9.43
N GLU A 151 5.93 -1.04 8.28
CA GLU A 151 5.98 -0.37 6.99
C GLU A 151 5.03 0.84 6.93
N LEU A 152 3.80 0.68 7.43
CA LEU A 152 2.82 1.77 7.52
C LEU A 152 3.33 2.91 8.41
N GLN A 153 3.93 2.60 9.55
CA GLN A 153 4.49 3.61 10.45
C GLN A 153 5.66 4.37 9.80
N THR A 154 6.53 3.65 9.08
CA THR A 154 7.62 4.25 8.32
C THR A 154 7.09 5.17 7.23
N LEU A 155 6.13 4.71 6.43
CA LEU A 155 5.51 5.52 5.38
C LEU A 155 4.83 6.77 5.95
N THR A 156 4.12 6.64 7.06
CA THR A 156 3.47 7.78 7.74
C THR A 156 4.49 8.85 8.12
N THR A 157 5.59 8.44 8.77
CA THR A 157 6.68 9.35 9.14
C THR A 157 7.30 10.02 7.92
N HIS A 158 7.53 9.28 6.83
CA HIS A 158 8.06 9.83 5.59
C HIS A 158 7.12 10.85 4.93
N ILE A 159 5.81 10.57 4.93
CA ILE A 159 4.80 11.48 4.39
C ILE A 159 4.76 12.78 5.20
N GLU A 160 4.78 12.69 6.53
CA GLU A 160 4.81 13.87 7.40
C GLU A 160 6.06 14.73 7.18
N ALA A 161 7.24 14.09 7.09
CA ALA A 161 8.49 14.79 6.81
C ALA A 161 8.47 15.45 5.42
N ALA A 162 7.96 14.77 4.40
CA ALA A 162 7.83 15.33 3.06
C ALA A 162 6.84 16.51 3.03
N ALA A 163 5.72 16.42 3.77
CA ALA A 163 4.75 17.50 3.88
C ALA A 163 5.36 18.76 4.53
N GLN A 164 6.18 18.58 5.57
CA GLN A 164 6.92 19.66 6.20
C GLN A 164 7.94 20.30 5.24
N GLN A 165 8.69 19.49 4.48
CA GLN A 165 9.63 20.00 3.47
C GLN A 165 8.92 20.84 2.39
N VAL A 166 7.76 20.37 1.91
CA VAL A 166 6.95 21.13 0.94
C VAL A 166 6.47 22.45 1.52
N ALA A 167 6.04 22.48 2.79
CA ALA A 167 5.63 23.72 3.45
C ALA A 167 6.78 24.73 3.54
N THR A 168 7.98 24.29 3.93
CA THR A 168 9.18 25.13 3.98
C THR A 168 9.55 25.67 2.60
N LEU A 169 9.60 24.82 1.58
CA LEU A 169 9.94 25.24 0.22
C LEU A 169 8.94 26.27 -0.34
N ARG A 170 7.65 26.12 0.00
CA ARG A 170 6.62 27.10 -0.39
C ARG A 170 6.85 28.45 0.30
N ALA A 171 7.16 28.46 1.59
CA ALA A 171 7.45 29.68 2.34
C ALA A 171 8.70 30.39 1.79
N ASP A 172 9.77 29.65 1.54
CA ASP A 172 11.02 30.19 0.99
C ASP A 172 10.81 30.77 -0.42
N THR A 173 10.03 30.08 -1.25
CA THR A 173 9.73 30.55 -2.60
C THR A 173 8.89 31.83 -2.57
N ALA A 174 7.88 31.90 -1.69
CA ALA A 174 7.08 33.11 -1.51
C ALA A 174 7.94 34.30 -1.04
N ALA A 175 8.86 34.08 -0.10
CA ALA A 175 9.79 35.12 0.35
C ALA A 175 10.71 35.62 -0.77
N ARG A 176 11.23 34.70 -1.59
CA ARG A 176 12.06 35.07 -2.76
C ARG A 176 11.28 35.88 -3.80
N ILE A 177 10.03 35.50 -4.08
CA ILE A 177 9.18 36.27 -5.00
C ILE A 177 9.00 37.70 -4.51
N GLN A 178 8.68 37.89 -3.22
CA GLN A 178 8.53 39.22 -2.64
C GLN A 178 9.82 40.06 -2.73
N GLN A 179 10.99 39.45 -2.50
CA GLN A 179 12.28 40.12 -2.65
C GLN A 179 12.53 40.58 -4.09
N ILE A 180 12.22 39.72 -5.07
CA ILE A 180 12.36 40.04 -6.50
C ILE A 180 11.40 41.18 -6.88
N GLU A 181 10.14 41.11 -6.45
CA GLU A 181 9.15 42.17 -6.72
C GLU A 181 9.59 43.52 -6.13
N ALA A 182 10.12 43.53 -4.90
CA ALA A 182 10.65 44.73 -4.28
C ALA A 182 11.89 45.28 -5.02
N ALA A 183 12.78 44.41 -5.52
CA ALA A 183 13.92 44.82 -6.33
C ALA A 183 13.46 45.45 -7.65
N VAL A 184 12.53 44.81 -8.36
CA VAL A 184 11.96 45.34 -9.62
C VAL A 184 11.28 46.68 -9.42
N ALA A 185 10.56 46.87 -8.30
CA ALA A 185 9.95 48.16 -7.97
C ALA A 185 11.00 49.28 -7.80
N ARG A 186 12.08 49.00 -7.07
CA ARG A 186 13.20 49.95 -6.90
C ARG A 186 13.89 50.27 -8.21
N ASP A 187 14.12 49.27 -9.04
CA ASP A 187 14.78 49.45 -10.35
C ASP A 187 13.91 50.31 -11.28
N ARG A 188 12.58 50.12 -11.27
CA ARG A 188 11.65 50.96 -12.03
C ARG A 188 11.64 52.41 -11.54
N GLU A 189 11.66 52.62 -10.23
CA GLU A 189 11.77 53.96 -9.67
C GLU A 189 13.07 54.64 -10.09
N ARG A 190 14.20 53.91 -9.99
CA ARG A 190 15.51 54.44 -10.41
C ARG A 190 15.55 54.72 -11.91
N GLN A 191 14.95 53.87 -12.74
CA GLN A 191 14.83 54.10 -14.17
C GLN A 191 14.04 55.38 -14.48
N ALA A 192 12.93 55.61 -13.78
CA ALA A 192 12.13 56.82 -13.95
C ALA A 192 12.92 58.09 -13.56
N GLN A 193 13.64 58.05 -12.42
CA GLN A 193 14.51 59.13 -11.98
C GLN A 193 15.60 59.43 -13.02
N LEU A 194 16.32 58.41 -13.49
CA LEU A 194 17.38 58.58 -14.49
C LEU A 194 16.84 59.13 -15.82
N THR A 195 15.64 58.73 -16.21
CA THR A 195 14.98 59.27 -17.42
C THR A 195 14.73 60.77 -17.27
N GLN A 196 14.19 61.19 -16.12
CA GLN A 196 13.98 62.61 -15.82
C GLN A 196 15.30 63.41 -15.78
N GLU A 197 16.33 62.86 -15.15
CA GLU A 197 17.67 63.48 -15.11
C GLU A 197 18.26 63.66 -16.52
N ILE A 198 18.12 62.64 -17.38
CA ILE A 198 18.59 62.70 -18.77
C ILE A 198 17.86 63.79 -19.56
N ASP A 199 16.53 63.86 -19.45
CA ASP A 199 15.74 64.84 -20.17
C ASP A 199 16.01 66.28 -19.67
N GLY A 200 16.19 66.45 -18.36
CA GLY A 200 16.64 67.71 -17.77
C GLY A 200 17.99 68.16 -18.36
N LYS A 201 19.01 67.28 -18.34
CA LYS A 201 20.34 67.60 -18.91
C LYS A 201 20.29 67.89 -20.40
N ARG A 202 19.46 67.17 -21.16
CA ARG A 202 19.26 67.44 -22.60
C ARG A 202 18.71 68.85 -22.83
N HIS A 203 17.73 69.27 -22.03
CA HIS A 203 17.19 70.62 -22.10
C HIS A 203 18.22 71.69 -21.70
N GLU A 204 19.01 71.46 -20.66
CA GLU A 204 20.10 72.36 -20.26
C GLU A 204 21.13 72.52 -21.39
N LEU A 205 21.61 71.41 -21.96
CA LEU A 205 22.57 71.44 -23.08
C LEU A 205 22.01 72.16 -24.31
N ALA A 206 20.74 71.94 -24.65
CA ALA A 206 20.09 72.67 -25.74
C ALA A 206 19.94 74.17 -25.43
N GLY A 207 19.83 74.55 -24.15
CA GLY A 207 19.90 75.94 -23.70
C GLY A 207 21.29 76.54 -23.91
N VAL A 208 22.33 75.85 -23.43
CA VAL A 208 23.73 76.27 -23.57
C VAL A 208 24.13 76.42 -25.04
N GLN A 209 23.74 75.46 -25.90
CA GLN A 209 24.02 75.54 -27.34
C GLN A 209 23.41 76.80 -27.97
N ARG A 210 22.15 77.11 -27.67
CA ARG A 210 21.48 78.31 -28.19
C ARG A 210 22.15 79.61 -27.71
N GLN A 211 22.58 79.65 -26.45
CA GLN A 211 23.33 80.79 -25.90
C GLN A 211 24.68 80.96 -26.58
N PHE A 212 25.41 79.86 -26.80
CA PHE A 212 26.66 79.87 -27.53
C PHE A 212 26.49 80.35 -28.97
N ASP A 213 25.50 79.83 -29.70
CA ASP A 213 25.22 80.24 -31.08
C ASP A 213 24.85 81.72 -31.19
N ALA A 214 24.07 82.24 -30.23
CA ALA A 214 23.73 83.65 -30.15
C ALA A 214 24.96 84.52 -29.84
N ALA A 215 25.81 84.12 -28.89
CA ALA A 215 27.04 84.80 -28.56
C ALA A 215 28.02 84.80 -29.75
N ALA A 216 28.19 83.67 -30.42
CA ALA A 216 29.04 83.55 -31.61
C ALA A 216 28.59 84.48 -32.74
N LYS A 217 27.28 84.57 -33.00
CA LYS A 217 26.72 85.53 -33.98
C LYS A 217 26.99 86.99 -33.60
N SER A 218 26.82 87.33 -32.32
CA SER A 218 27.09 88.68 -31.81
C SER A 218 28.57 89.06 -31.98
N VAL A 219 29.48 88.16 -31.63
CA VAL A 219 30.93 88.36 -31.82
C VAL A 219 31.27 88.50 -33.30
N ALA A 220 30.71 87.66 -34.17
CA ALA A 220 30.93 87.77 -35.62
C ALA A 220 30.50 89.14 -36.17
N GLN A 221 29.30 89.62 -35.79
CA GLN A 221 28.81 90.95 -36.17
C GLN A 221 29.71 92.07 -35.66
N ALA A 222 30.21 91.97 -34.42
CA ALA A 222 31.14 92.95 -33.87
C ALA A 222 32.48 92.99 -34.63
N LEU A 223 33.01 91.82 -35.00
CA LEU A 223 34.24 91.70 -35.79
C LEU A 223 34.05 92.25 -37.21
N ASP A 224 32.93 91.97 -37.87
CA ASP A 224 32.61 92.53 -39.19
C ASP A 224 32.48 94.06 -39.16
N ALA A 225 31.84 94.61 -38.12
CA ALA A 225 31.73 96.06 -37.92
C ALA A 225 33.11 96.70 -37.67
N ALA A 226 33.97 96.05 -36.87
CA ALA A 226 35.34 96.49 -36.65
C ALA A 226 36.16 96.47 -37.95
N LYS A 227 36.06 95.39 -38.73
CA LYS A 227 36.69 95.26 -40.05
C LYS A 227 36.25 96.37 -41.01
N ALA A 228 34.95 96.65 -41.08
CA ALA A 228 34.41 97.72 -41.92
C ALA A 228 34.93 99.10 -41.49
N THR A 229 35.09 99.33 -40.19
CA THR A 229 35.67 100.56 -39.64
C THR A 229 37.14 100.71 -40.03
N VAL A 230 37.94 99.65 -39.91
CA VAL A 230 39.35 99.63 -40.33
C VAL A 230 39.49 99.95 -41.82
N LEU A 231 38.70 99.28 -42.68
CA LEU A 231 38.73 99.51 -44.14
C LEU A 231 38.35 100.95 -44.51
N ARG A 232 37.41 101.58 -43.77
CA ARG A 232 37.00 102.97 -44.01
C ARG A 232 38.10 103.98 -43.67
N HIS A 233 38.94 103.70 -42.69
CA HIS A 233 39.92 104.65 -42.18
C HIS A 233 41.34 104.43 -42.72
N LEU A 234 41.67 103.22 -43.17
CA LEU A 234 43.03 102.83 -43.57
C LEU A 234 43.15 102.29 -45.01
N GLY A 235 42.04 102.14 -45.74
CA GLY A 235 42.01 101.75 -47.16
C GLY A 235 41.64 102.92 -48.05
#